data_AF-A0A836WHJ7-F1
#
_entry.id   AF-A0A836WHJ7-F1
#
_cell.length_a   1.000
_cell.length_b   1.000
_cell.length_c   1.000
_cell.angle_alpha   90.00
_cell.angle_beta   90.00
_cell.angle_gamma   90.00
#
_symmetry.space_group_name_H-M   'P 1'
#
loop_
_entity.id
_entity.type
_entity.pdbx_description
1 polymer ?
#
loop_
_entity_poly.entity_id
_entity_poly.type
_entity_poly.pdbx_seq_one_letter_code
_entity_poly.pdbx_strand_id
1 'polypeptide(L)'
;MRIKNRWNKKAKPQSIEEIAGALGFISWTITTNSVLELEHKGYQTNSNAHRLQIIQAFLIFLVQVADRLAYDRMENEERQGFITALALHVANTFADNQRDMLGEGEHRQAFIDALNQQGEDYAELSFRDGEAGFDFLRYFGEQVAAVMAEKHFVSQQVMDIEGPEAIKTFKQSMQNLLA
;
A
#
# COMPACT_ATOMS: atom_id res chain seq x y z
N MET A 1 38.85 22.97 -1.25
CA MET A 1 37.84 23.98 -1.67
C MET A 1 36.63 23.83 -0.77
N ARG A 2 36.34 24.83 0.08
CA ARG A 2 35.29 24.79 1.10
C ARG A 2 34.10 25.59 0.58
N ILE A 3 32.95 24.94 0.38
CA ILE A 3 31.69 25.60 0.00
C ILE A 3 30.66 25.38 1.12
N LYS A 4 29.91 26.44 1.36
CA LYS A 4 29.28 26.86 2.63
C LYS A 4 28.03 26.06 2.98
N ASN A 5 27.97 25.60 4.24
CA ASN A 5 26.72 25.40 4.96
C ASN A 5 25.96 26.73 5.05
N ARG A 6 24.72 26.79 4.54
CA ARG A 6 23.54 27.33 5.25
C ARG A 6 22.32 27.44 4.31
N TRP A 7 21.20 26.95 4.85
CA TRP A 7 19.79 27.26 4.54
C TRP A 7 19.05 26.34 3.56
N ASN A 8 18.20 25.46 4.12
CA ASN A 8 16.76 25.73 4.08
C ASN A 8 16.06 25.16 5.34
N LYS A 9 16.03 25.95 6.41
CA LYS A 9 15.39 25.63 7.71
C LYS A 9 13.96 26.19 7.77
N LYS A 10 13.18 26.02 6.69
CA LYS A 10 11.72 26.30 6.65
C LYS A 10 11.08 25.47 5.52
N ALA A 11 11.09 24.15 5.64
CA ALA A 11 9.97 23.43 5.04
C ALA A 11 8.72 23.92 5.78
N LYS A 12 7.70 24.40 5.07
CA LYS A 12 6.38 24.56 5.71
C LYS A 12 6.02 23.19 6.28
N PRO A 13 5.36 23.11 7.46
CA PRO A 13 4.73 21.87 7.88
C PRO A 13 3.87 21.37 6.71
N GLN A 14 4.15 20.16 6.21
CA GLN A 14 3.36 19.59 5.15
C GLN A 14 1.95 19.33 5.68
N SER A 15 0.93 19.59 4.87
CA SER A 15 -0.42 19.21 5.26
C SER A 15 -0.57 17.69 5.27
N ILE A 16 -1.54 17.19 6.03
CA ILE A 16 -1.85 15.75 6.09
C ILE A 16 -2.20 15.22 4.69
N GLU A 17 -2.87 16.02 3.87
CA GLU A 17 -3.21 15.70 2.49
C GLU A 17 -1.97 15.62 1.60
N GLU A 18 -0.99 16.52 1.78
CA GLU A 18 0.29 16.45 1.05
C GLU A 18 1.07 15.19 1.42
N ILE A 19 1.07 14.81 2.71
CA ILE A 19 1.71 13.58 3.19
C ILE A 19 0.99 12.34 2.64
N ALA A 20 -0.35 12.33 2.68
CA ALA A 20 -1.17 11.26 2.13
C ALA A 20 -0.96 11.08 0.63
N GLY A 21 -0.87 12.17 -0.13
CA GLY A 21 -0.56 12.13 -1.56
C GLY A 21 0.84 11.56 -1.85
N ALA A 22 1.85 11.97 -1.08
CA ALA A 22 3.20 11.41 -1.19
C ALA A 22 3.22 9.91 -0.86
N LEU A 23 2.52 9.48 0.19
CA LEU A 23 2.40 8.07 0.54
C LEU A 23 1.59 7.25 -0.47
N GLY A 24 0.58 7.85 -1.11
CA GLY A 24 -0.15 7.21 -2.21
C GLY A 24 0.78 6.88 -3.38
N PHE A 25 1.63 7.83 -3.79
CA PHE A 25 2.64 7.60 -4.82
C PHE A 25 3.68 6.53 -4.42
N ILE A 26 4.13 6.57 -3.17
CA ILE A 26 5.08 5.57 -2.63
C ILE A 26 4.43 4.18 -2.61
N SER A 27 3.16 4.08 -2.21
CA SER A 27 2.41 2.83 -2.22
C SER A 27 2.39 2.22 -3.61
N TRP A 28 2.02 3.02 -4.63
CA TRP A 28 2.05 2.59 -6.04
C TRP A 28 3.43 2.09 -6.47
N THR A 29 4.49 2.78 -6.05
CA THR A 29 5.86 2.38 -6.39
C THR A 29 6.24 1.05 -5.72
N ILE A 30 5.86 0.86 -4.45
CA ILE A 30 6.08 -0.40 -3.72
C ILE A 30 5.36 -1.55 -4.43
N THR A 31 4.09 -1.37 -4.79
CA THR A 31 3.27 -2.45 -5.37
C THR A 31 3.74 -2.86 -6.76
N THR A 32 4.07 -1.90 -7.62
CA THR A 32 4.60 -2.18 -8.97
C THR A 32 5.94 -2.89 -8.91
N ASN A 33 6.85 -2.48 -8.02
CA ASN A 33 8.11 -3.19 -7.79
C ASN A 33 7.88 -4.60 -7.21
N SER A 34 6.92 -4.77 -6.29
CA SER A 34 6.61 -6.08 -5.71
C SER A 34 6.10 -7.08 -6.75
N VAL A 35 5.30 -6.62 -7.72
CA VAL A 35 4.89 -7.47 -8.86
C VAL A 35 6.08 -7.90 -9.70
N LEU A 36 7.02 -6.98 -10.00
CA LEU A 36 8.23 -7.33 -10.74
C LEU A 36 9.10 -8.34 -9.98
N GLU A 37 9.23 -8.17 -8.66
CA GLU A 37 9.98 -9.10 -7.81
C GLU A 37 9.34 -10.48 -7.73
N LEU A 38 8.00 -10.56 -7.68
CA LEU A 38 7.29 -11.84 -7.81
C LEU A 38 7.58 -12.51 -9.17
N GLU A 39 7.53 -11.76 -10.27
CA GLU A 39 7.87 -12.27 -11.60
C GLU A 39 9.32 -12.76 -11.69
N HIS A 40 10.27 -12.01 -11.11
CA HIS A 40 11.69 -12.41 -11.04
C HIS A 40 11.91 -13.71 -10.24
N LYS A 41 11.07 -13.95 -9.22
CA LYS A 41 11.10 -15.18 -8.39
C LYS A 41 10.35 -16.34 -9.02
N GLY A 42 9.82 -16.18 -10.24
CA GLY A 42 9.15 -17.22 -11.00
C GLY A 42 7.62 -17.22 -10.88
N TYR A 43 7.04 -16.32 -10.10
CA TYR A 43 5.58 -16.18 -9.98
C TYR A 43 5.05 -15.39 -11.17
N GLN A 44 4.73 -16.09 -12.26
CA GLN A 44 4.39 -15.48 -13.54
C GLN A 44 3.04 -14.78 -13.54
N THR A 45 2.99 -13.58 -14.13
CA THR A 45 1.74 -12.94 -14.57
C THR A 45 1.53 -13.17 -16.06
N ASN A 46 0.29 -13.04 -16.53
CA ASN A 46 -0.09 -13.38 -17.91
C ASN A 46 -0.69 -12.20 -18.70
N SER A 47 -0.90 -11.06 -18.04
CA SER A 47 -1.52 -9.87 -18.63
C SER A 47 -1.37 -8.66 -17.72
N ASN A 48 -1.55 -7.45 -18.27
CA ASN A 48 -1.63 -6.23 -17.47
C ASN A 48 -2.82 -6.27 -16.49
N ALA A 49 -3.94 -6.88 -16.87
CA ALA A 49 -5.09 -7.08 -15.97
C ALA A 49 -4.71 -7.92 -14.75
N HIS A 50 -3.95 -9.01 -14.94
CA HIS A 50 -3.48 -9.85 -13.85
C HIS A 50 -2.49 -9.10 -12.94
N ARG A 51 -1.57 -8.32 -13.49
CA ARG A 51 -0.68 -7.44 -12.70
C ARG A 51 -1.49 -6.45 -11.85
N LEU A 52 -2.52 -5.83 -12.43
CA LEU A 52 -3.39 -4.88 -11.72
C LEU A 52 -4.17 -5.54 -10.58
N GLN A 53 -4.59 -6.80 -10.72
CA GLN A 53 -5.23 -7.55 -9.63
C GLN A 53 -4.29 -7.76 -8.44
N ILE A 54 -3.02 -8.08 -8.70
CA ILE A 54 -2.01 -8.22 -7.64
C ILE A 54 -1.73 -6.86 -7.00
N ILE A 55 -1.56 -5.81 -7.81
CA ILE A 55 -1.36 -4.44 -7.34
C ILE A 55 -2.51 -3.99 -6.43
N GLN A 56 -3.76 -4.30 -6.78
CA GLN A 56 -4.93 -3.99 -5.95
C GLN A 56 -4.81 -4.62 -4.55
N ALA A 57 -4.46 -5.90 -4.46
CA ALA A 57 -4.29 -6.58 -3.18
C ALA A 57 -3.19 -5.92 -2.31
N PHE A 58 -2.05 -5.58 -2.91
CA PHE A 58 -0.99 -4.85 -2.20
C PHE A 58 -1.41 -3.44 -1.78
N LEU A 59 -2.11 -2.69 -2.62
CA LEU A 59 -2.55 -1.33 -2.32
C LEU A 59 -3.53 -1.32 -1.14
N ILE A 60 -4.50 -2.24 -1.15
CA ILE A 60 -5.44 -2.42 -0.04
C ILE A 60 -4.67 -2.74 1.25
N PHE A 61 -3.75 -3.71 1.19
CA PHE A 61 -2.89 -4.06 2.32
C PHE A 61 -2.11 -2.86 2.87
N LEU A 62 -1.47 -2.05 2.01
CA LEU A 62 -0.71 -0.88 2.43
C LEU A 62 -1.58 0.22 3.07
N VAL A 63 -2.82 0.41 2.62
CA VAL A 63 -3.77 1.33 3.28
C VAL A 63 -4.08 0.85 4.70
N GLN A 64 -4.27 -0.46 4.90
CA GLN A 64 -4.50 -1.01 6.24
C GLN A 64 -3.28 -0.89 7.14
N VAL A 65 -2.08 -1.13 6.60
CA VAL A 65 -0.81 -0.90 7.31
C VAL A 65 -0.68 0.57 7.71
N ALA A 66 -1.05 1.51 6.83
CA ALA A 66 -1.03 2.94 7.13
C ALA A 66 -1.95 3.30 8.30
N ASP A 67 -3.18 2.78 8.33
CA ASP A 67 -4.13 3.02 9.43
C ASP A 67 -3.59 2.49 10.76
N ARG A 68 -3.03 1.27 10.78
CA ARG A 68 -2.44 0.69 12.00
C ARG A 68 -1.22 1.46 12.50
N LEU A 69 -0.36 1.95 11.59
CA LEU A 69 0.79 2.78 11.96
C LEU A 69 0.38 4.20 12.41
N ALA A 70 -0.69 4.74 11.83
CA ALA A 70 -1.24 6.05 12.20
C ALA A 70 -1.98 5.99 13.54
N TYR A 71 -2.64 4.88 13.87
CA TYR A 71 -3.35 4.68 15.14
C TYR A 71 -2.50 4.99 16.37
N ASP A 72 -1.21 4.61 16.34
CA ASP A 72 -0.28 4.85 17.44
C ASP A 72 0.26 6.30 17.51
N ARG A 73 -0.05 7.15 16.52
CA ARG A 73 0.63 8.43 16.29
C ARG A 73 -0.29 9.64 16.12
N MET A 74 -1.54 9.41 15.73
CA MET A 74 -2.50 10.44 15.38
C MET A 74 -3.76 10.29 16.22
N GLU A 75 -4.36 11.41 16.59
CA GLU A 75 -5.70 11.42 17.19
C GLU A 75 -6.73 10.89 16.19
N ASN A 76 -7.88 10.43 16.68
CA ASN A 76 -8.88 9.74 15.84
C ASN A 76 -9.35 10.56 14.63
N GLU A 77 -9.65 11.85 14.83
CA GLU A 77 -10.12 12.74 13.76
C GLU A 77 -9.02 13.00 12.72
N GLU A 78 -7.78 13.17 13.19
CA GLU A 78 -6.61 13.36 12.33
C GLU A 78 -6.33 12.11 11.50
N ARG A 79 -6.33 10.94 12.14
CA ARG A 79 -6.18 9.63 11.49
C ARG A 79 -7.25 9.42 10.44
N GLN A 80 -8.52 9.71 10.76
CA GLN A 80 -9.62 9.55 9.81
C GLN A 80 -9.40 10.41 8.56
N GLY A 81 -9.00 11.68 8.74
CA GLY A 81 -8.68 12.58 7.63
C GLY A 81 -7.52 12.06 6.79
N PHE A 82 -6.43 11.64 7.45
CA PHE A 82 -5.23 11.09 6.81
C PHE A 82 -5.52 9.83 5.98
N ILE A 83 -6.19 8.84 6.57
CA ILE A 83 -6.49 7.56 5.91
C ILE A 83 -7.49 7.76 4.77
N THR A 84 -8.47 8.64 4.95
CA THR A 84 -9.39 8.99 3.85
C THR A 84 -8.63 9.62 2.67
N ALA A 85 -7.74 10.59 2.94
CA ALA A 85 -6.94 11.22 1.89
C ALA A 85 -6.03 10.20 1.17
N LEU A 86 -5.38 9.30 1.91
CA LEU A 86 -4.52 8.26 1.34
C LEU A 86 -5.32 7.27 0.47
N ALA A 87 -6.44 6.76 1.00
CA ALA A 87 -7.32 5.84 0.28
C ALA A 87 -7.83 6.44 -1.03
N LEU A 88 -8.24 7.72 -1.01
CA LEU A 88 -8.70 8.43 -2.21
C LEU A 88 -7.58 8.62 -3.23
N HIS A 89 -6.36 8.96 -2.79
CA HIS A 89 -5.21 9.08 -3.67
C HIS A 89 -4.89 7.75 -4.35
N VAL A 90 -4.80 6.68 -3.58
CA VAL A 90 -4.54 5.33 -4.08
C VAL A 90 -5.64 4.88 -5.05
N ALA A 91 -6.92 5.09 -4.71
CA ALA A 91 -8.05 4.73 -5.56
C ALA A 91 -8.03 5.47 -6.90
N ASN A 92 -7.72 6.78 -6.89
CA ASN A 92 -7.61 7.57 -8.12
C ASN A 92 -6.46 7.07 -8.99
N THR A 93 -5.26 6.89 -8.42
CA THR A 93 -4.10 6.38 -9.16
C THR A 93 -4.36 5.00 -9.74
N PHE A 94 -4.96 4.08 -8.97
CA PHE A 94 -5.30 2.75 -9.47
C PHE A 94 -6.34 2.80 -10.59
N ALA A 95 -7.40 3.60 -10.42
CA ALA A 95 -8.46 3.75 -11.42
C ALA A 95 -7.97 4.35 -12.74
N ASP A 96 -7.07 5.33 -12.69
CA ASP A 96 -6.46 5.90 -13.88
C ASP A 96 -5.61 4.86 -14.63
N ASN A 97 -4.81 4.05 -13.91
CA ASN A 97 -4.05 2.96 -14.53
C ASN A 97 -4.97 1.86 -15.10
N GLN A 98 -6.07 1.52 -14.43
CA GLN A 98 -7.05 0.60 -14.98
C GLN A 98 -7.70 1.16 -16.25
N ARG A 99 -8.05 2.46 -16.28
CA ARG A 99 -8.62 3.10 -17.47
C ARG A 99 -7.65 3.04 -18.65
N ASP A 100 -6.38 3.37 -18.40
CA ASP A 100 -5.35 3.38 -19.44
C ASP A 100 -5.07 1.98 -20.00
N MET A 101 -5.12 0.94 -19.16
CA MET A 101 -4.78 -0.43 -19.57
C MET A 101 -5.97 -1.27 -20.04
N LEU A 102 -7.17 -1.03 -19.48
CA LEU A 102 -8.36 -1.88 -19.66
C LEU A 102 -9.52 -1.15 -20.33
N GLY A 103 -9.44 0.18 -20.51
CA GLY A 103 -10.50 1.02 -21.06
C GLY A 103 -11.47 1.56 -20.00
N GLU A 104 -12.53 2.22 -20.45
CA GLU A 104 -13.50 2.88 -19.56
C GLU A 104 -14.24 1.90 -18.62
N GLY A 105 -14.60 2.38 -17.43
CA GLY A 105 -15.35 1.63 -16.43
C GLY A 105 -15.39 2.32 -15.05
N GLU A 106 -16.18 1.75 -14.14
CA GLU A 106 -16.35 2.22 -12.75
C GLU A 106 -15.18 1.79 -11.83
N HIS A 107 -13.95 1.90 -12.33
CA HIS A 107 -12.72 1.38 -11.71
C HIS A 107 -12.49 1.91 -10.30
N ARG A 108 -12.70 3.22 -10.10
CA ARG A 108 -12.50 3.88 -8.81
C ARG A 108 -13.47 3.35 -7.75
N GLN A 109 -14.75 3.20 -8.11
CA GLN A 109 -15.76 2.70 -7.18
C GLN A 109 -15.49 1.23 -6.84
N ALA A 110 -15.17 0.41 -7.85
CA ALA A 110 -14.82 -0.99 -7.65
C ALA A 110 -13.62 -1.18 -6.69
N PHE A 111 -12.60 -0.32 -6.79
CA PHE A 111 -11.48 -0.34 -5.84
C PHE A 111 -11.91 0.04 -4.42
N ILE A 112 -12.71 1.10 -4.26
CA ILE A 112 -13.20 1.56 -2.96
C ILE A 112 -14.06 0.47 -2.28
N ASP A 113 -14.92 -0.19 -3.04
CA ASP A 113 -15.76 -1.27 -2.52
C ASP A 113 -14.90 -2.44 -2.03
N ALA A 114 -13.88 -2.85 -2.81
CA ALA A 114 -12.94 -3.89 -2.40
C ALA A 114 -12.11 -3.48 -1.16
N LEU A 115 -11.68 -2.23 -1.09
CA LEU A 115 -10.94 -1.69 0.05
C LEU A 115 -11.80 -1.72 1.32
N ASN A 116 -13.06 -1.30 1.24
CA ASN A 116 -13.98 -1.30 2.38
C ASN A 116 -14.28 -2.73 2.85
N GLN A 117 -14.58 -3.64 1.91
CA GLN A 117 -14.85 -5.04 2.22
C GLN A 117 -13.66 -5.70 2.94
N GLN A 118 -12.45 -5.57 2.39
CA GLN A 118 -11.27 -6.14 3.04
C GLN A 118 -10.90 -5.40 4.32
N GLY A 119 -11.22 -4.10 4.43
CA GLY A 119 -11.01 -3.32 5.65
C GLY A 119 -11.76 -3.88 6.85
N GLU A 120 -12.97 -4.42 6.64
CA GLU A 120 -13.72 -5.15 7.67
C GLU A 120 -12.97 -6.42 8.11
N ASP A 121 -12.43 -7.20 7.17
CA ASP A 121 -11.64 -8.39 7.49
C ASP A 121 -10.35 -8.04 8.26
N TYR A 122 -9.61 -7.01 7.81
CA TYR A 122 -8.38 -6.54 8.45
C TYR A 122 -8.61 -5.89 9.83
N ALA A 123 -9.84 -5.50 10.17
CA ALA A 123 -10.16 -4.92 11.48
C ALA A 123 -9.95 -5.92 12.63
N GLU A 124 -10.15 -7.21 12.36
CA GLU A 124 -10.06 -8.29 13.34
C GLU A 124 -8.64 -8.91 13.44
N LEU A 125 -7.73 -8.52 12.53
CA LEU A 125 -6.39 -9.13 12.42
C LEU A 125 -5.36 -8.41 13.27
N SER A 126 -4.36 -9.17 13.75
CA SER A 126 -3.38 -8.66 14.70
C SER A 126 -2.32 -7.76 14.05
N PHE A 127 -2.13 -6.57 14.64
CA PHE A 127 -1.04 -5.64 14.32
C PHE A 127 -0.63 -4.96 15.62
N ARG A 128 0.63 -5.08 16.03
CA ARG A 128 1.11 -4.62 17.34
C ARG A 128 2.52 -4.07 17.24
N ASP A 129 2.82 -3.04 18.03
CA ASP A 129 4.16 -2.44 18.11
C ASP A 129 4.73 -2.00 16.75
N GLY A 130 3.83 -1.59 15.84
CA GLY A 130 4.20 -1.20 14.49
C GLY A 130 4.54 -2.38 13.56
N GLU A 131 4.18 -3.60 13.91
CA GLU A 131 4.43 -4.83 13.15
C GLU A 131 3.13 -5.59 12.87
N ALA A 132 3.03 -6.16 11.66
CA ALA A 132 1.91 -7.02 11.28
C ALA A 132 2.08 -8.41 11.90
N GLY A 133 1.01 -8.93 12.50
CA GLY A 133 0.98 -10.30 12.98
C GLY A 133 0.86 -11.32 11.86
N PHE A 134 1.00 -12.60 12.24
CA PHE A 134 0.93 -13.72 11.31
C PHE A 134 -0.41 -13.78 10.55
N ASP A 135 -1.53 -13.54 11.25
CA ASP A 135 -2.87 -13.55 10.66
C ASP A 135 -3.07 -12.43 9.64
N PHE A 136 -2.52 -11.24 9.89
CA PHE A 136 -2.52 -10.09 8.99
C PHE A 136 -1.75 -10.38 7.70
N LEU A 137 -0.52 -10.91 7.81
CA LEU A 137 0.30 -11.25 6.66
C LEU A 137 -0.23 -12.49 5.91
N ARG A 138 -0.80 -13.47 6.61
CA ARG A 138 -1.44 -14.64 6.00
C ARG A 138 -2.65 -14.24 5.17
N TYR A 139 -3.53 -13.40 5.72
CA TYR A 139 -4.69 -12.90 4.98
C TYR A 139 -4.25 -12.18 3.72
N PHE A 140 -3.26 -11.28 3.81
CA PHE A 140 -2.68 -10.63 2.64
C PHE A 140 -2.13 -11.63 1.61
N GLY A 141 -1.35 -12.62 2.05
CA GLY A 141 -0.83 -13.67 1.19
C GLY A 141 -1.93 -14.49 0.50
N GLU A 142 -3.04 -14.74 1.18
CA GLU A 142 -4.23 -15.40 0.61
C GLU A 142 -4.93 -14.53 -0.45
N GLN A 143 -5.03 -13.22 -0.25
CA GLN A 143 -5.57 -12.29 -1.26
C GLN A 143 -4.74 -12.30 -2.55
N VAL A 144 -3.41 -12.30 -2.43
CA VAL A 144 -2.52 -12.41 -3.61
C VAL A 144 -2.63 -13.79 -4.24
N ALA A 145 -2.58 -14.87 -3.45
CA ALA A 145 -2.73 -16.23 -3.96
C ALA A 145 -4.09 -16.48 -4.65
N ALA A 146 -5.14 -15.76 -4.27
CA ALA A 146 -6.46 -15.88 -4.88
C ALA A 146 -6.46 -15.45 -6.35
N VAL A 147 -5.67 -14.43 -6.71
CA VAL A 147 -5.60 -13.88 -8.07
C VAL A 147 -4.51 -14.53 -8.94
N MET A 148 -3.54 -15.19 -8.31
CA MET A 148 -2.49 -15.92 -9.03
C MET A 148 -3.03 -17.17 -9.72
N ALA A 149 -2.59 -17.38 -10.97
CA ALA A 149 -2.92 -18.58 -11.74
C ALA A 149 -2.32 -19.85 -11.11
N GLU A 150 -1.08 -19.78 -10.67
CA GLU A 150 -0.39 -20.83 -9.91
C GLU A 150 -0.23 -20.40 -8.46
N LYS A 151 -0.85 -21.16 -7.54
CA LYS A 151 -0.96 -20.77 -6.13
C LYS A 151 0.13 -21.36 -5.24
N HIS A 152 0.93 -22.28 -5.77
CA HIS A 152 1.94 -22.98 -4.99
C HIS A 152 2.93 -21.98 -4.40
N PHE A 153 3.05 -22.00 -3.06
CA PHE A 153 3.93 -21.14 -2.27
C PHE A 153 3.71 -19.62 -2.37
N VAL A 154 2.75 -19.12 -3.17
CA VAL A 154 2.48 -17.68 -3.29
C VAL A 154 2.18 -17.05 -1.93
N SER A 155 1.24 -17.62 -1.17
CA SER A 155 0.87 -17.08 0.14
C SER A 155 2.07 -17.07 1.10
N GLN A 156 2.89 -18.14 1.09
CA GLN A 156 4.11 -18.20 1.91
C GLN A 156 5.14 -17.15 1.49
N GLN A 157 5.39 -17.00 0.18
CA GLN A 157 6.31 -16.00 -0.36
C GLN A 157 5.89 -14.58 0.02
N VAL A 158 4.60 -14.29 -0.10
CA VAL A 158 4.05 -12.97 0.24
C VAL A 158 4.14 -12.74 1.75
N MET A 159 3.81 -13.73 2.55
CA MET A 159 3.84 -13.62 4.01
C MET A 159 5.26 -13.46 4.57
N ASP A 160 6.23 -14.20 4.03
CA ASP A 160 7.59 -14.24 4.57
C ASP A 160 8.51 -13.15 3.99
N ILE A 161 8.23 -12.68 2.76
CA ILE A 161 9.15 -11.82 2.01
C ILE A 161 8.45 -10.54 1.55
N GLU A 162 7.45 -10.63 0.67
CA GLU A 162 6.91 -9.43 0.01
C GLU A 162 6.20 -8.49 0.98
N GLY A 163 5.33 -9.04 1.85
CA GLY A 163 4.59 -8.29 2.86
C GLY A 163 5.50 -7.58 3.87
N PRO A 164 6.43 -8.29 4.53
CA PRO A 164 7.38 -7.66 5.44
C PRO A 164 8.26 -6.58 4.80
N GLU A 165 8.79 -6.80 3.59
CA GLU A 165 9.60 -5.78 2.90
C GLU A 165 8.76 -4.58 2.45
N ALA A 166 7.50 -4.80 2.03
CA ALA A 166 6.56 -3.72 1.71
C ALA A 166 6.24 -2.88 2.97
N ILE A 167 5.92 -3.51 4.10
CA ILE A 167 5.69 -2.82 5.38
C ILE A 167 6.91 -2.00 5.77
N LYS A 168 8.10 -2.60 5.74
CA LYS A 168 9.36 -1.95 6.13
C LYS A 168 9.62 -0.69 5.29
N THR A 169 9.51 -0.80 3.97
CA THR A 169 9.70 0.32 3.05
C THR A 169 8.64 1.41 3.23
N PHE A 170 7.38 1.01 3.41
CA PHE A 170 6.26 1.93 3.64
C PHE A 170 6.40 2.66 4.98
N LYS A 171 6.65 1.92 6.06
CA LYS A 171 6.83 2.45 7.43
C LYS A 171 7.98 3.45 7.49
N GLN A 172 9.12 3.15 6.85
CA GLN A 172 10.24 4.09 6.79
C GLN A 172 9.86 5.38 6.05
N SER A 173 9.16 5.26 4.92
CA SER A 173 8.67 6.42 4.17
C SER A 173 7.71 7.28 4.97
N MET A 174 6.72 6.66 5.63
CA MET A 174 5.74 7.33 6.48
C MET A 174 6.41 8.03 7.67
N GLN A 175 7.39 7.38 8.30
CA GLN A 175 8.18 7.99 9.37
C GLN A 175 8.92 9.24 8.91
N ASN A 176 9.53 9.21 7.73
CA ASN A 176 10.28 10.36 7.19
C ASN A 176 9.37 11.54 6.84
N LEU A 177 8.14 11.27 6.37
CA LEU A 177 7.18 12.31 5.99
C LEU A 177 6.49 12.94 7.20
N LEU A 178 6.39 12.22 8.32
CA LEU A 178 5.80 12.69 9.58
C LEU A 178 6.83 13.29 10.57
N ALA A 179 8.12 13.33 10.19
CA ALA A 179 9.24 13.74 11.05
C ALA A 179 9.46 15.26 11.12
#